data_AF-A0A660UP69-F1
#
_entry.id   AF-A0A660UP69-F1
#
_cell.length_a   1.000
_cell.length_b   1.000
_cell.length_c   1.000
_cell.angle_alpha   90.00
_cell.angle_beta   90.00
_cell.angle_gamma   90.00
#
_symmetry.space_group_name_H-M   'P 1'
#
loop_
_entity.id
_entity.type
_entity.pdbx_description
1 polymer ?
#
loop_
_entity_poly.entity_id
_entity_poly.type
_entity_poly.pdbx_seq_one_letter_code
_entity_poly.pdbx_strand_id
1 'polypeptide(L)'
;MKQQEFDAVNNDGQMRLLDDLQGLLEKQIEMARKGNLRRVEALAAQADSIVAGIVQTRVLQQPEFDDRREHLTKLYKKLELVLAAGKDAVGRQLRRVGSGRKTLQAYRKYG
;
A
#
# COMPACT_ATOMS: atom_id res chain seq x y z
N MET A 1 23.91 -20.34 -17.29
CA MET A 1 22.99 -19.24 -17.65
C MET A 1 21.56 -19.57 -17.19
N LYS A 2 21.27 -19.66 -15.88
CA LYS A 2 19.91 -19.94 -15.38
C LYS A 2 19.47 -19.08 -14.18
N GLN A 3 20.33 -18.20 -13.66
CA GLN A 3 20.00 -17.37 -12.50
C GLN A 3 19.33 -16.04 -12.93
N GLN A 4 19.77 -15.43 -14.04
CA GLN A 4 19.29 -14.09 -14.48
C GLN A 4 17.86 -14.06 -15.03
N GLU A 5 17.32 -15.13 -15.60
CA GLU A 5 15.93 -15.16 -16.10
C GLU A 5 14.90 -15.29 -14.98
N PHE A 6 15.26 -15.91 -13.85
CA PHE A 6 14.34 -16.15 -12.74
C PHE A 6 14.10 -14.88 -11.91
N ASP A 7 15.11 -14.03 -11.79
CA ASP A 7 15.04 -12.77 -11.04
C ASP A 7 14.18 -11.71 -11.78
N ALA A 8 14.23 -11.68 -13.12
CA ALA A 8 13.45 -10.75 -13.93
C ALA A 8 11.93 -11.02 -13.88
N VAL A 9 11.53 -12.30 -14.01
CA VAL A 9 10.11 -12.71 -13.96
C VAL A 9 9.51 -12.49 -12.56
N ASN A 10 10.32 -12.64 -11.52
CA ASN A 10 9.88 -12.41 -10.14
C ASN A 10 9.73 -10.91 -9.84
N ASN A 11 10.59 -10.06 -10.41
CA ASN A 11 10.49 -8.59 -10.31
C ASN A 11 9.25 -8.03 -11.03
N ASP A 12 8.87 -8.57 -12.20
CA ASP A 12 7.68 -8.12 -12.92
C ASP A 12 6.38 -8.35 -12.14
N GLY A 13 6.26 -9.51 -11.48
CA GLY A 13 5.12 -9.82 -10.61
C GLY A 13 5.06 -8.91 -9.38
N GLN A 14 6.23 -8.61 -8.80
CA GLN A 14 6.32 -7.74 -7.63
C GLN A 14 6.07 -6.26 -7.98
N MET A 15 6.52 -5.80 -9.15
CA MET A 15 6.21 -4.45 -9.66
C MET A 15 4.70 -4.29 -9.86
N ARG A 16 4.02 -5.29 -10.41
CA ARG A 16 2.55 -5.28 -10.55
C ARG A 16 1.84 -5.15 -9.21
N LEU A 17 2.27 -5.89 -8.19
CA LEU A 17 1.68 -5.79 -6.85
C LEU A 17 1.83 -4.37 -6.26
N LEU A 18 2.98 -3.71 -6.49
CA LEU A 18 3.21 -2.34 -6.03
C LEU A 18 2.36 -1.33 -6.81
N ASP A 19 2.25 -1.47 -8.13
CA ASP A 19 1.40 -0.64 -8.98
C ASP A 19 -0.09 -0.79 -8.62
N ASP A 20 -0.54 -2.04 -8.41
CA ASP A 20 -1.90 -2.34 -8.00
C ASP A 20 -2.21 -1.74 -6.62
N LEU A 21 -1.28 -1.83 -5.67
CA LEU A 21 -1.43 -1.21 -4.35
C LEU A 21 -1.55 0.32 -4.46
N GLN A 22 -0.69 0.95 -5.26
CA GLN A 22 -0.76 2.39 -5.51
C GLN A 22 -2.12 2.79 -6.09
N GLY A 23 -2.58 2.09 -7.13
CA GLY A 23 -3.88 2.37 -7.76
C GLY A 23 -5.06 2.18 -6.80
N LEU A 24 -5.00 1.19 -5.91
CA LEU A 24 -6.02 1.00 -4.87
C LEU A 24 -6.02 2.15 -3.85
N LEU A 25 -4.85 2.62 -3.41
CA LEU A 25 -4.77 3.74 -2.47
C LEU A 25 -5.27 5.05 -3.06
N GLU A 26 -4.95 5.33 -4.32
CA GLU A 26 -5.47 6.49 -5.04
C GLU A 26 -7.00 6.44 -5.15
N LYS A 27 -7.57 5.29 -5.52
CA LYS A 27 -9.02 5.07 -5.55
C LYS A 27 -9.66 5.20 -4.17
N GLN A 28 -9.02 4.71 -3.11
CA GLN A 28 -9.51 4.89 -1.74
C GLN A 28 -9.55 6.36 -1.34
N ILE A 29 -8.52 7.14 -1.69
CA ILE A 29 -8.48 8.59 -1.43
C ILE A 29 -9.62 9.30 -2.18
N GLU A 30 -9.85 8.95 -3.45
CA GLU A 30 -10.93 9.51 -4.25
C GLU A 30 -12.31 9.20 -3.63
N MET A 31 -12.55 7.95 -3.24
CA MET A 31 -13.80 7.53 -2.62
C MET A 31 -14.02 8.17 -1.25
N ALA A 32 -12.96 8.28 -0.45
CA ALA A 32 -13.00 8.92 0.86
C ALA A 32 -13.36 10.42 0.73
N ARG A 33 -12.80 11.12 -0.26
CA ARG A 33 -13.16 12.51 -0.57
C ARG A 33 -14.62 12.67 -0.97
N LYS A 34 -15.18 11.67 -1.66
CA LYS A 34 -16.60 11.61 -2.05
C LYS A 34 -17.52 11.14 -0.91
N GLY A 35 -17.00 10.91 0.30
CA GLY A 35 -17.75 10.39 1.43
C GLY A 35 -18.20 8.93 1.28
N ASN A 36 -17.72 8.21 0.26
CA ASN A 36 -18.14 6.83 -0.02
C ASN A 36 -17.33 5.81 0.79
N LEU A 37 -17.54 5.81 2.10
CA LEU A 37 -16.77 5.00 3.05
C LEU A 37 -16.97 3.49 2.86
N ARG A 38 -18.13 3.05 2.36
CA ARG A 38 -18.38 1.63 2.03
C ARG A 38 -17.44 1.14 0.91
N ARG A 39 -17.24 1.94 -0.14
CA ARG A 39 -16.28 1.61 -1.20
C ARG A 39 -14.84 1.69 -0.72
N VAL A 40 -14.51 2.63 0.16
CA VAL A 40 -13.19 2.67 0.80
C VAL A 40 -12.91 1.37 1.56
N GLU A 41 -13.88 0.84 2.29
CA GLU A 41 -13.70 -0.41 3.05
C GLU A 41 -13.48 -1.63 2.15
N ALA A 42 -14.23 -1.74 1.05
CA ALA A 42 -14.03 -2.82 0.07
C ALA A 42 -12.64 -2.75 -0.58
N LEU A 43 -12.19 -1.55 -0.96
CA LEU A 43 -10.85 -1.34 -1.51
C LEU A 43 -9.76 -1.57 -0.47
N ALA A 44 -9.99 -1.25 0.80
CA ALA A 44 -9.04 -1.50 1.89
C ALA A 44 -8.80 -3.00 2.09
N ALA A 45 -9.85 -3.82 2.03
CA ALA A 45 -9.69 -5.27 2.09
C ALA A 45 -8.86 -5.84 0.92
N GLN A 46 -9.02 -5.28 -0.29
CA GLN A 46 -8.19 -5.66 -1.43
C GLN A 46 -6.73 -5.22 -1.23
N ALA A 47 -6.51 -4.01 -0.71
CA ALA A 47 -5.18 -3.50 -0.40
C ALA A 47 -4.48 -4.35 0.67
N ASP A 48 -5.19 -4.82 1.70
CA ASP A 48 -4.65 -5.70 2.74
C ASP A 48 -4.10 -7.01 2.15
N SER A 49 -4.80 -7.60 1.16
CA SER A 49 -4.35 -8.80 0.45
C SER A 49 -3.06 -8.56 -0.35
N ILE A 50 -2.98 -7.43 -1.05
CA ILE A 50 -1.79 -7.06 -1.83
C ILE A 50 -0.61 -6.75 -0.91
N VAL A 51 -0.84 -6.05 0.21
CA VAL A 51 0.19 -5.79 1.23
C VAL A 51 0.73 -7.10 1.80
N ALA A 52 -0.13 -8.10 2.06
CA ALA A 52 0.32 -9.42 2.51
C ALA A 52 1.22 -10.10 1.47
N GLY A 53 0.87 -10.02 0.18
CA GLY A 53 1.71 -10.52 -0.91
C GLY A 53 3.08 -9.82 -0.97
N ILE A 54 3.10 -8.50 -0.84
CA ILE A 54 4.33 -7.69 -0.82
C ILE A 54 5.21 -8.01 0.39
N VAL A 55 4.60 -8.24 1.56
CA VAL A 55 5.32 -8.63 2.79
C VAL A 55 6.00 -10.00 2.60
N GLN A 56 5.30 -10.95 1.96
CA GLN A 56 5.81 -12.29 1.72
C GLN A 56 6.99 -12.30 0.75
N THR A 57 6.98 -11.43 -0.27
CA THR A 57 8.06 -11.33 -1.26
C THR A 57 9.28 -10.56 -0.76
N ARG A 58 9.16 -9.80 0.33
CA ARG A 58 10.21 -8.89 0.86
C ARG A 58 10.78 -7.92 -0.19
N VAL A 59 10.07 -7.68 -1.30
CA VAL A 59 10.53 -6.81 -2.38
C VAL A 59 10.87 -5.41 -1.89
N LEU A 60 10.11 -4.94 -0.90
CA LEU A 60 10.32 -3.66 -0.25
C LEU A 60 11.57 -3.59 0.64
N GLN A 61 12.41 -4.60 0.71
CA GLN A 61 13.73 -4.52 1.37
C GLN A 61 14.84 -4.11 0.40
N GLN A 62 14.59 -4.19 -0.91
CA GLN A 62 15.61 -3.83 -1.89
C GLN A 62 15.68 -2.29 -2.06
N PRO A 63 16.89 -1.71 -2.15
CA PRO A 63 17.08 -0.26 -2.32
C PRO A 63 16.39 0.28 -3.57
N GLU A 64 16.30 -0.55 -4.62
CA GLU A 64 15.69 -0.25 -5.92
C GLU A 64 14.22 0.22 -5.81
N PHE A 65 13.55 -0.12 -4.70
CA PHE A 65 12.16 0.23 -4.44
C PHE A 65 11.99 1.32 -3.38
N ASP A 66 13.05 2.04 -2.99
CA ASP A 66 12.97 3.15 -2.02
C ASP A 66 11.98 4.25 -2.43
N ASP A 67 12.06 4.72 -3.67
CA ASP A 67 11.17 5.76 -4.20
C ASP A 67 9.70 5.31 -4.14
N ARG A 68 9.45 4.04 -4.49
CA ARG A 68 8.10 3.45 -4.42
C ARG A 68 7.61 3.33 -2.99
N ARG A 69 8.45 2.92 -2.04
CA ARG A 69 8.11 2.89 -0.60
C ARG A 69 7.74 4.26 -0.09
N GLU A 70 8.51 5.29 -0.47
CA GLU A 70 8.24 6.66 -0.06
C GLU A 70 6.90 7.14 -0.65
N HIS A 71 6.66 6.85 -1.93
CA HIS A 71 5.41 7.20 -2.61
C HIS A 71 4.19 6.55 -1.93
N LEU A 72 4.23 5.24 -1.70
CA LEU A 72 3.17 4.52 -0.99
C LEU A 72 2.94 5.09 0.41
N THR A 73 4.01 5.42 1.15
CA THR A 73 3.92 6.05 2.47
C THR A 73 3.19 7.39 2.41
N LYS A 74 3.47 8.22 1.39
CA LYS A 74 2.78 9.49 1.16
C LYS A 74 1.29 9.28 0.88
N LEU A 75 0.93 8.27 0.08
CA LEU A 75 -0.46 7.93 -0.20
C LEU A 75 -1.22 7.48 1.04
N TYR A 76 -0.63 6.59 1.85
CA TYR A 76 -1.24 6.18 3.13
C TYR A 76 -1.47 7.38 4.07
N LYS A 77 -0.48 8.28 4.19
CA LYS A 77 -0.63 9.50 5.01
C LYS A 77 -1.75 10.40 4.49
N LYS A 78 -1.86 10.55 3.18
CA LYS A 78 -2.94 11.35 2.55
C LYS A 78 -4.31 10.72 2.81
N LEU A 79 -4.43 9.41 2.68
CA LEU A 79 -5.65 8.68 2.98
C LEU A 79 -6.04 8.83 4.46
N GLU A 80 -5.08 8.69 5.38
CA GLU A 80 -5.27 8.89 6.82
C GLU A 80 -5.85 10.28 7.13
N LEU A 81 -5.32 11.33 6.50
CA LEU A 81 -5.81 12.71 6.67
C LEU A 81 -7.23 12.90 6.13
N VAL A 82 -7.52 12.40 4.94
CA VAL A 82 -8.87 12.49 4.33
C VAL A 82 -9.88 11.75 5.18
N LEU A 83 -9.51 10.57 5.68
CA LEU A 83 -10.32 9.77 6.58
C LEU A 83 -10.55 10.49 7.91
N ALA A 84 -9.51 11.04 8.54
CA ALA A 84 -9.65 11.77 9.80
C ALA A 84 -10.55 13.02 9.69
N ALA A 85 -10.59 13.65 8.51
CA ALA A 85 -11.48 14.78 8.25
C ALA A 85 -12.97 14.38 8.21
N GLY A 86 -13.31 13.14 7.83
CA GLY A 86 -14.69 12.64 7.67
C GLY A 86 -15.38 12.13 8.94
N LYS A 87 -15.12 12.77 10.09
CA LYS A 87 -15.26 12.39 11.51
C LYS A 87 -16.29 11.34 12.01
N ASP A 88 -17.30 10.88 11.26
CA ASP A 88 -18.42 10.11 11.84
C ASP A 88 -18.37 8.58 11.70
N ALA A 89 -17.47 7.98 10.90
CA ALA A 89 -17.45 6.51 10.71
C ALA A 89 -16.05 5.87 10.57
N VAL A 90 -14.99 6.56 10.98
CA VAL A 90 -13.65 6.37 10.37
C VAL A 90 -12.66 5.57 11.24
N GLY A 91 -13.00 5.25 12.49
CA GLY A 91 -12.08 4.61 13.44
C GLY A 91 -11.49 3.28 12.97
N ARG A 92 -12.27 2.44 12.26
CA ARG A 92 -11.77 1.16 11.71
C ARG A 92 -10.85 1.36 10.52
N GLN A 93 -11.16 2.32 9.64
CA GLN A 93 -10.37 2.60 8.45
C GLN A 93 -9.02 3.22 8.80
N LEU A 94 -8.99 4.15 9.77
CA LEU A 94 -7.75 4.72 10.29
C LEU A 94 -6.81 3.66 10.86
N ARG A 95 -7.33 2.63 11.54
CA ARG A 95 -6.51 1.52 12.05
C ARG A 95 -5.88 0.70 10.93
N ARG A 96 -6.63 0.39 9.86
CA ARG A 96 -6.11 -0.37 8.71
C ARG A 96 -5.03 0.42 7.96
N VAL A 97 -5.33 1.66 7.62
CA VAL A 97 -4.38 2.59 6.96
C VAL A 97 -3.13 2.79 7.81
N GLY A 98 -3.28 2.98 9.12
CA GLY A 98 -2.16 3.11 10.04
C GLY A 98 -1.31 1.84 10.13
N SER A 99 -1.91 0.65 10.01
CA SER A 99 -1.19 -0.62 10.02
C SER A 99 -0.39 -0.81 8.73
N GLY A 100 -0.98 -0.55 7.56
CA GLY A 100 -0.27 -0.57 6.28
C GLY A 100 0.93 0.40 6.26
N ARG A 101 0.74 1.62 6.79
CA ARG A 101 1.83 2.60 6.93
C ARG A 101 2.96 2.11 7.85
N LYS A 102 2.62 1.49 8.99
CA LYS A 102 3.62 0.94 9.92
C LYS A 102 4.44 -0.18 9.26
N THR A 103 3.79 -1.04 8.49
CA THR A 103 4.47 -2.08 7.70
C THR A 103 5.49 -1.48 6.75
N LEU A 104 5.11 -0.47 5.97
CA LEU A 104 6.03 0.23 5.06
C LEU A 104 7.18 0.94 5.80
N GLN A 105 6.91 1.57 6.95
CA GLN A 105 7.94 2.21 7.77
C GLN A 105 8.93 1.22 8.37
N ALA A 106 8.46 0.03 8.77
CA ALA A 106 9.36 -1.01 9.28
C ALA A 106 10.42 -1.36 8.23
N TYR A 107 10.04 -1.47 6.95
CA TYR A 107 10.97 -1.74 5.86
C TYR A 107 11.98 -0.63 5.60
N ARG A 108 11.69 0.63 5.96
CA ARG A 108 12.65 1.74 5.87
C ARG A 108 13.74 1.70 6.94
N LYS A 109 13.50 1.03 8.07
CA LYS A 109 14.45 0.98 9.21
C LYS A 109 15.40 -0.21 9.15
N TYR A 110 15.12 -1.21 8.31
CA TYR A 110 15.88 -2.45 8.19
C TYR A 110 16.60 -2.63 6.83
N GLY A 111 16.53 -1.63 5.95
CA GLY A 111 17.39 -1.51 4.76
C GLY A 111 18.44 -0.44 5.03
#